data_AF-A0A4D7DC08-F1
#
_entry.id   AF-A0A4D7DC08-F1
#
_cell.length_a   1.000
_cell.length_b   1.000
_cell.length_c   1.000
_cell.angle_alpha   90.00
_cell.angle_beta   90.00
_cell.angle_gamma   90.00
#
_symmetry.space_group_name_H-M   'P 1'
#
loop_
_entity.id
_entity.type
_entity.pdbx_description
1 polymer ?
#
loop_
_entity_poly.entity_id
_entity_poly.type
_entity_poly.pdbx_seq_one_letter_code
_entity_poly.pdbx_strand_id
1 'polypeptide(L)'
;MKPQSPRTDERIVYGARCTWWDGIGAIGHIPGTGSPFNPRGIPGCPHCVSPLFEMENEAAWWEGVDRYKAAGHPGYRAMIEWARGKCFPNMAALVRAYETRTDG
;
A
#
# COMPACT_ATOMS: atom_id res chain seq x y z
N MET A 1 15.18 29.48 -18.87
CA MET A 1 14.29 28.39 -18.42
C MET A 1 14.95 27.73 -17.22
N LYS A 2 14.39 27.83 -16.00
CA LYS A 2 14.95 27.10 -14.85
C LYS A 2 14.48 25.65 -14.93
N PRO A 3 15.36 24.64 -14.77
CA PRO A 3 14.94 23.27 -14.68
C PRO A 3 14.02 23.11 -13.46
N GLN A 4 12.82 22.57 -13.67
CA GLN A 4 11.97 22.15 -12.56
C GLN A 4 12.64 20.97 -11.87
N SER A 5 12.78 21.03 -10.55
CA SER A 5 13.20 19.86 -9.75
C SER A 5 12.26 18.69 -10.04
N PRO A 6 12.76 17.45 -10.15
CA PRO A 6 11.89 16.29 -10.34
C PRO A 6 10.89 16.23 -9.18
N ARG A 7 9.59 16.27 -9.49
CA ARG A 7 8.55 16.00 -8.50
C ARG A 7 8.77 14.59 -7.97
N THR A 8 8.87 14.45 -6.66
CA THR A 8 8.80 13.15 -5.99
C THR A 8 7.49 12.47 -6.37
N ASP A 9 7.53 11.18 -6.66
CA ASP A 9 6.34 10.41 -7.01
C ASP A 9 5.51 10.18 -5.74
N GLU A 10 4.35 10.83 -5.65
CA GLU A 10 3.51 10.87 -4.45
C GLU A 10 2.49 9.73 -4.40
N ARG A 11 2.44 8.88 -5.43
CA ARG A 11 1.44 7.82 -5.54
C ARG A 11 1.53 6.84 -4.37
N ILE A 12 0.36 6.46 -3.86
CA ILE A 12 0.20 5.35 -2.92
C ILE A 12 -0.21 4.12 -3.71
N VAL A 13 0.28 2.97 -3.27
CA VAL A 13 -0.06 1.67 -3.85
C VAL A 13 -0.57 0.72 -2.77
N TYR A 14 -1.44 -0.20 -3.16
CA TYR A 14 -2.02 -1.18 -2.25
C TYR A 14 -2.24 -2.53 -2.92
N GLY A 15 -2.15 -3.60 -2.14
CA GLY A 15 -2.20 -4.97 -2.63
C GLY A 15 -3.60 -5.39 -3.12
N ALA A 16 -3.65 -6.05 -4.28
CA ALA A 16 -4.88 -6.65 -4.80
C ALA A 16 -5.30 -7.93 -4.04
N ARG A 17 -4.33 -8.66 -3.47
CA ARG A 17 -4.54 -9.95 -2.78
C ARG A 17 -3.96 -10.00 -1.36
N CYS A 18 -3.49 -8.87 -0.85
CA CYS A 18 -2.94 -8.72 0.49
C CYS A 18 -3.27 -7.32 1.02
N THR A 19 -3.04 -7.08 2.30
CA THR A 19 -3.33 -5.78 2.93
C THR A 19 -2.19 -4.77 2.84
N TRP A 20 -1.09 -5.11 2.16
CA TRP A 20 0.08 -4.24 2.09
C TRP A 20 -0.26 -2.94 1.36
N TRP A 21 0.19 -1.82 1.90
CA TRP A 21 0.12 -0.52 1.26
C TRP A 21 1.30 0.35 1.69
N ASP A 22 1.78 1.19 0.78
CA ASP A 22 2.79 2.22 1.04
C ASP A 22 2.93 3.18 -0.15
N GLY A 23 3.91 4.08 -0.13
CA GLY A 23 4.31 4.86 -1.31
C GLY A 23 4.87 3.98 -2.43
N ILE A 24 4.68 4.41 -3.68
CA ILE A 24 5.15 3.67 -4.87
C ILE A 24 6.66 3.42 -4.89
N GLY A 25 7.45 4.23 -4.18
CA GLY A 25 8.89 4.00 -4.02
C GLY A 25 9.26 2.72 -3.26
N ALA A 26 8.31 2.10 -2.54
CA ALA A 26 8.53 0.92 -1.70
C ALA A 26 8.10 -0.41 -2.36
N ILE A 27 7.70 -0.38 -3.64
CA ILE A 27 7.22 -1.59 -4.35
C ILE A 27 8.33 -2.61 -4.60
N GLY A 28 7.92 -3.88 -4.67
CA GLY A 28 8.68 -4.93 -5.35
C GLY A 28 8.20 -5.10 -6.78
N HIS A 29 8.60 -6.22 -7.39
CA HIS A 29 8.16 -6.60 -8.74
C HIS A 29 7.83 -8.10 -8.79
N ILE A 30 6.89 -8.48 -9.64
CA ILE A 30 6.46 -9.87 -9.82
C ILE A 30 7.53 -10.63 -10.62
N PRO A 31 8.13 -11.70 -10.07
CA PRO A 31 9.14 -12.48 -10.76
C PRO A 31 8.63 -13.05 -12.09
N GLY A 32 9.50 -13.06 -13.11
CA GLY A 32 9.16 -13.62 -14.43
C GLY A 32 8.27 -12.76 -15.32
N THR A 33 7.89 -11.55 -14.89
CA THR A 33 7.06 -10.62 -15.68
C THR A 33 7.86 -9.53 -16.41
N GLY A 34 9.19 -9.58 -16.32
CA GLY A 34 10.07 -8.67 -17.02
C GLY A 34 10.02 -8.86 -18.54
N SER A 35 10.24 -7.78 -19.27
CA SER A 35 10.40 -7.80 -20.74
C SER A 35 11.54 -6.87 -21.15
N PRO A 36 12.03 -6.94 -22.41
CA PRO A 36 13.02 -5.99 -22.91
C PRO A 36 12.59 -4.51 -22.79
N PHE A 37 11.28 -4.23 -22.76
CA PHE A 37 10.73 -2.87 -22.63
C PHE A 37 10.43 -2.47 -21.19
N ASN A 38 10.35 -3.43 -20.27
CA ASN A 38 10.22 -3.21 -18.84
C ASN A 38 11.02 -4.30 -18.10
N PRO A 39 12.34 -4.11 -17.92
CA PRO A 39 13.20 -5.14 -17.36
C PRO A 39 12.89 -5.45 -15.89
N ARG A 40 12.22 -4.52 -15.19
CA ARG A 40 11.82 -4.72 -13.79
C ARG A 40 10.54 -5.56 -13.66
N GLY A 41 9.71 -5.63 -14.69
CA GLY A 41 8.46 -6.36 -14.68
C GLY A 41 7.30 -5.59 -14.05
N ILE A 42 6.21 -6.30 -13.75
CA ILE A 42 4.99 -5.73 -13.19
C ILE A 42 5.21 -5.38 -11.71
N PRO A 43 4.82 -4.18 -11.25
CA PRO A 43 4.81 -3.82 -9.83
C PRO A 43 4.07 -4.83 -8.95
N GLY A 44 4.67 -5.18 -7.81
CA GLY A 44 4.10 -6.13 -6.86
C GLY A 44 4.41 -5.78 -5.41
N CYS A 45 3.63 -6.31 -4.48
CA CYS A 45 3.92 -6.23 -3.06
C CYS A 45 5.32 -6.81 -2.80
N PRO A 46 6.21 -6.10 -2.09
CA PRO A 46 7.59 -6.55 -1.87
C PRO A 46 7.67 -7.83 -1.03
N HIS A 47 6.60 -8.22 -0.34
CA HIS A 47 6.58 -9.37 0.56
C HIS A 47 5.97 -10.63 -0.08
N CYS A 48 4.85 -10.48 -0.80
CA CYS A 48 4.09 -11.63 -1.33
C CYS A 48 3.87 -11.57 -2.84
N VAL A 49 4.50 -10.62 -3.54
CA VAL A 49 4.41 -10.40 -4.99
C VAL A 49 2.99 -10.24 -5.54
N SER A 50 2.00 -9.95 -4.68
CA SER A 50 0.64 -9.59 -5.12
C SER A 50 0.70 -8.39 -6.05
N PRO A 51 -0.05 -8.38 -7.17
CA PRO A 51 -0.26 -7.18 -7.98
C PRO A 51 -0.76 -6.02 -7.12
N LEU A 52 -0.46 -4.79 -7.57
CA LEU A 52 -0.80 -3.56 -6.87
C LEU A 52 -1.80 -2.74 -7.67
N PHE A 53 -2.70 -2.06 -6.95
CA PHE A 53 -3.44 -0.92 -7.45
C PHE A 53 -2.76 0.37 -7.00
N GLU A 54 -3.03 1.47 -7.70
CA GLU A 54 -2.47 2.79 -7.37
C GLU A 54 -3.56 3.81 -7.05
N MET A 55 -3.20 4.78 -6.22
CA MET A 55 -3.92 6.00 -5.90
C MET A 55 -3.00 7.20 -6.19
N GLU A 56 -3.58 8.32 -6.57
CA GLU A 56 -2.83 9.52 -6.97
C GLU A 56 -1.85 10.00 -5.89
N ASN A 57 -2.28 10.00 -4.63
CA ASN A 57 -1.50 10.49 -3.51
C ASN A 57 -2.02 9.97 -2.16
N GLU A 58 -1.28 10.29 -1.10
CA GLU A 58 -1.62 9.90 0.27
C GLU A 58 -2.91 10.55 0.80
N ALA A 59 -3.26 11.75 0.33
CA ALA A 59 -4.52 12.40 0.72
C ALA A 59 -5.74 11.62 0.22
N ALA A 60 -5.74 11.23 -1.06
CA ALA A 60 -6.81 10.43 -1.66
C ALA A 60 -6.94 9.04 -1.01
N TRP A 61 -5.81 8.44 -0.60
CA TRP A 61 -5.80 7.21 0.20
C TRP A 61 -6.53 7.40 1.53
N TRP A 62 -6.15 8.43 2.30
CA TRP A 62 -6.74 8.69 3.60
C TRP A 62 -8.22 9.09 3.53
N GLU A 63 -8.64 9.80 2.50
CA GLU A 63 -10.06 10.10 2.26
C GLU A 63 -10.88 8.81 2.14
N GLY A 64 -10.39 7.83 1.38
CA GLY A 64 -11.04 6.52 1.25
C GLY A 64 -11.13 5.78 2.59
N VAL A 65 -10.06 5.80 3.37
CA VAL A 65 -9.99 5.20 4.71
C VAL A 65 -10.98 5.87 5.67
N ASP A 66 -11.05 7.21 5.67
CA ASP A 66 -11.93 7.98 6.52
C ASP A 66 -13.40 7.78 6.17
N ARG A 67 -13.72 7.71 4.87
CA ARG A 67 -15.07 7.36 4.39
C ARG A 67 -15.49 5.98 4.89
N TYR A 68 -14.61 4.98 4.82
CA TYR A 68 -14.92 3.65 5.34
C TYR A 68 -15.09 3.65 6.86
N LYS A 69 -14.22 4.34 7.61
CA LYS A 69 -14.38 4.55 9.05
C LYS A 69 -15.75 5.16 9.40
N ALA A 70 -16.16 6.20 8.67
CA ALA A 70 -17.44 6.89 8.88
C ALA A 70 -18.68 6.01 8.59
N ALA A 71 -18.52 4.97 7.77
CA ALA A 71 -19.59 4.00 7.46
C ALA A 71 -19.85 2.96 8.57
N GLY A 72 -19.33 3.18 9.79
CA GLY A 72 -19.57 2.30 10.95
C GLY A 72 -18.41 1.37 11.28
N HIS A 73 -17.18 1.71 10.87
CA HIS A 73 -15.98 0.94 11.16
C HIS A 73 -15.05 1.70 12.12
N PRO A 74 -15.41 1.82 13.42
CA PRO A 74 -14.57 2.51 14.40
C PRO A 74 -13.20 1.83 14.51
N GLY A 75 -12.16 2.62 14.75
CA GLY A 75 -10.78 2.14 14.84
C GLY A 75 -10.10 1.79 13.52
N TYR A 76 -10.84 1.74 12.39
CA TYR A 76 -10.29 1.34 11.09
C TYR A 76 -9.08 2.18 10.65
N ARG A 77 -9.15 3.51 10.77
CA ARG A 77 -8.04 4.40 10.41
C ARG A 77 -6.75 4.05 11.15
N ALA A 78 -6.83 3.89 12.47
CA ALA A 78 -5.65 3.59 13.30
C ALA A 78 -5.04 2.22 12.97
N MET A 79 -5.88 1.23 12.65
CA MET A 79 -5.42 -0.08 12.16
C MET A 79 -4.72 0.03 10.80
N ILE A 80 -5.31 0.76 9.84
CA ILE A 80 -4.71 0.94 8.51
C ILE A 80 -3.40 1.71 8.59
N GLU A 81 -3.32 2.74 9.43
CA GLU A 81 -2.09 3.48 9.73
C GLU A 81 -1.00 2.59 10.30
N TRP A 82 -1.33 1.80 11.32
CA TRP A 82 -0.41 0.80 11.85
C TRP A 82 0.02 -0.22 10.80
N ALA A 83 -0.84 -0.56 9.84
CA ALA A 83 -0.57 -1.55 8.80
C ALA A 83 0.38 -1.07 7.69
N ARG A 84 0.75 0.22 7.63
CA ARG A 84 1.65 0.74 6.57
C ARG A 84 2.92 -0.09 6.47
N GLY A 85 3.28 -0.49 5.25
CA GLY A 85 4.45 -1.32 4.95
C GLY A 85 4.35 -2.79 5.38
N LYS A 86 3.28 -3.21 6.06
CA LYS A 86 3.08 -4.58 6.58
C LYS A 86 2.18 -5.39 5.64
N CYS A 87 2.56 -6.63 5.36
CA CYS A 87 1.80 -7.51 4.48
C CYS A 87 1.08 -8.59 5.26
N PHE A 88 -0.26 -8.58 5.22
CA PHE A 88 -1.10 -9.67 5.72
C PHE A 88 -1.89 -10.29 4.56
N PRO A 89 -2.18 -11.60 4.59
CA PRO A 89 -2.89 -12.29 3.51
C PRO A 89 -4.35 -11.83 3.35
N ASN A 90 -4.96 -11.26 4.39
CA ASN A 90 -6.32 -10.72 4.37
C ASN A 90 -6.57 -9.82 5.59
N MET A 91 -7.72 -9.14 5.60
CA MET A 91 -8.11 -8.24 6.69
C MET A 91 -8.24 -8.95 8.05
N ALA A 92 -8.70 -10.20 8.09
CA ALA A 92 -8.81 -10.94 9.36
C ALA A 92 -7.44 -11.22 10.00
N ALA A 93 -6.41 -11.49 9.19
CA ALA A 93 -5.04 -11.61 9.68
C ALA A 93 -4.48 -10.27 10.18
N LEU A 94 -4.77 -9.17 9.47
CA LEU A 94 -4.40 -7.82 9.90
C LEU A 94 -5.07 -7.45 11.23
N VAL A 95 -6.39 -7.64 11.36
CA VAL A 95 -7.16 -7.34 12.58
C VAL A 95 -6.58 -8.07 13.77
N ARG A 96 -6.36 -9.39 13.65
CA ARG A 96 -5.77 -10.20 14.71
C ARG A 96 -4.40 -9.68 15.13
N ALA A 97 -3.54 -9.37 14.17
CA ALA A 97 -2.21 -8.84 14.44
C ALA A 97 -2.26 -7.46 15.11
N TYR A 98 -3.22 -6.62 14.72
CA TYR A 98 -3.43 -5.31 15.33
C TYR A 98 -3.96 -5.43 16.76
N GLU A 99 -4.89 -6.35 17.04
CA GLU A 99 -5.47 -6.56 18.37
C GLU A 99 -4.46 -7.17 19.36
N THR A 100 -3.56 -8.04 18.90
CA THR A 100 -2.54 -8.66 19.74
C THR A 100 -1.23 -7.88 19.81
N ARG A 101 -1.19 -6.66 19.25
CA ARG A 101 0.03 -5.85 19.30
C ARG A 101 0.32 -5.51 20.77
N THR A 102 1.48 -5.90 21.25
CA THR A 102 2.03 -5.31 22.47
C THR A 102 2.58 -3.96 22.05
N ASP A 103 1.85 -2.89 22.33
CA ASP A 103 2.38 -1.54 22.20
C ASP A 103 3.64 -1.49 23.08
N GLY A 104 4.81 -1.35 22.44
CA GLY A 104 6.11 -1.30 23.10
C GLY A 104 6.38 0.05 23.75
#